data_AF-A0A9D7UJZ7-F1
#
_entry.id   AF-A0A9D7UJZ7-F1
#
_cell.length_a   1.000
_cell.length_b   1.000
_cell.length_c   1.000
_cell.angle_alpha   90.00
_cell.angle_beta   90.00
_cell.angle_gamma   90.00
#
_symmetry.space_group_name_H-M   'P 1'
#
loop_
_entity.id
_entity.type
_entity.pdbx_description
1 polymer ?
#
loop_
_entity_poly.entity_id
_entity_poly.type
_entity_poly.pdbx_seq_one_letter_code
_entity_poly.pdbx_strand_id
1 'polypeptide(L)'
;MNTSIDAARTALRRPRATPGVALCALLAIALAALGASGCQNSPKAAPSISRAAGPEPDVRIRVGSTHDRASFGSPATIEIDAGTFSRGWVRVQTPVTVRLSDDVWVITERSGATRRFGSVRPLKVRAADGMSVSVDGGTYAGQIELIARPAVSAGAFDVIAHVPMEKYLPGVLAKELYSDWTKGAYEAQAIAARSYAMHERNRRMAQGHDYDLETTEMDQVYGGDTTNRTALAAVETTRGQVLMFRGFPLRTYYSSTCGGRPNS
;
A
#
# COMPACT_ATOMS: atom_id res chain seq x y z
N MET A 1 -47.85 -23.28 41.95
CA MET A 1 -48.54 -24.47 41.39
C MET A 1 -47.55 -25.12 40.41
N ASN A 2 -46.61 -25.93 40.92
CA ASN A 2 -46.56 -27.41 40.85
C ASN A 2 -46.62 -27.94 39.41
N THR A 3 -45.71 -28.79 38.89
CA THR A 3 -44.89 -29.81 39.56
C THR A 3 -43.73 -30.26 38.65
N SER A 4 -42.59 -30.55 39.27
CA SER A 4 -41.44 -31.33 38.77
C SER A 4 -41.71 -32.83 38.92
N ILE A 5 -41.25 -33.70 37.99
CA ILE A 5 -40.85 -35.10 38.25
C ILE A 5 -39.64 -35.47 37.36
N ASP A 6 -38.78 -36.25 37.99
CA ASP A 6 -37.37 -36.56 37.77
C ASP A 6 -37.19 -38.07 37.49
N ALA A 7 -35.95 -38.47 37.12
CA ALA A 7 -35.34 -39.81 37.25
C ALA A 7 -35.80 -40.96 36.31
N ALA A 8 -35.01 -42.00 35.98
CA ALA A 8 -33.57 -42.30 35.99
C ALA A 8 -33.34 -43.68 35.32
N ARG A 9 -32.17 -43.86 34.69
CA ARG A 9 -31.30 -45.06 34.50
C ARG A 9 -31.89 -46.48 34.35
N THR A 10 -31.43 -47.22 33.33
CA THR A 10 -31.05 -48.66 33.34
C THR A 10 -30.24 -48.97 32.04
N ALA A 11 -28.90 -49.04 32.06
CA ALA A 11 -28.02 -50.23 32.14
C ALA A 11 -27.73 -51.00 30.82
N LEU A 12 -26.44 -50.92 30.41
CA LEU A 12 -25.56 -51.98 29.89
C LEU A 12 -26.02 -52.91 28.74
N ARG A 13 -25.31 -52.86 27.61
CA ARG A 13 -24.49 -53.98 27.08
C ARG A 13 -23.69 -53.58 25.82
N ARG A 14 -22.36 -53.76 25.88
CA ARG A 14 -21.48 -53.90 24.71
C ARG A 14 -21.41 -55.39 24.29
N PRO A 15 -21.17 -55.68 23.02
CA PRO A 15 -20.27 -56.79 22.64
C PRO A 15 -19.17 -56.26 21.70
N ARG A 16 -17.89 -56.36 22.08
CA ARG A 16 -16.95 -57.48 21.93
C ARG A 16 -16.26 -57.53 20.57
N ALA A 17 -14.96 -57.23 20.62
CA ALA A 17 -13.94 -57.49 19.62
C ALA A 17 -13.48 -58.97 19.65
N THR A 18 -12.54 -59.27 18.73
CA THR A 18 -11.59 -60.42 18.58
C THR A 18 -11.93 -61.44 17.49
N PRO A 19 -10.96 -62.24 16.98
CA PRO A 19 -9.51 -62.06 16.72
C PRO A 19 -9.18 -62.48 15.24
N GLY A 20 -8.01 -62.35 14.59
CA GLY A 20 -6.61 -62.25 14.99
C GLY A 20 -5.89 -63.61 14.89
N VAL A 21 -5.17 -63.91 13.80
CA VAL A 21 -4.01 -64.87 13.69
C VAL A 21 -3.26 -64.54 12.37
N ALA A 22 -2.09 -63.88 12.36
CA ALA A 22 -0.69 -64.35 12.51
C ALA A 22 -0.14 -65.11 11.28
N LEU A 23 1.12 -65.10 10.85
CA LEU A 23 2.38 -64.34 11.03
C LEU A 23 3.43 -65.16 10.22
N CYS A 24 4.50 -64.53 9.73
CA CYS A 24 5.78 -65.14 9.25
C CYS A 24 5.73 -65.88 7.90
N ALA A 25 6.75 -65.87 7.04
CA ALA A 25 8.04 -65.17 6.96
C ALA A 25 8.56 -65.42 5.53
N LEU A 26 9.36 -64.51 4.98
CA LEU A 26 10.54 -64.84 4.17
C LEU A 26 11.28 -63.54 3.81
N LEU A 27 12.49 -63.44 4.35
CA LEU A 27 13.50 -62.41 4.12
C LEU A 27 14.55 -63.03 3.18
N ALA A 28 14.89 -62.40 2.05
CA ALA A 28 16.27 -62.40 1.52
C ALA A 28 16.44 -61.50 0.26
N ILE A 29 17.18 -60.40 0.46
CA ILE A 29 18.34 -59.93 -0.31
C ILE A 29 18.18 -59.66 -1.83
N ALA A 30 18.25 -58.38 -2.21
CA ALA A 30 19.19 -57.93 -3.26
C ALA A 30 19.58 -56.47 -3.02
N LEU A 31 20.90 -56.27 -2.97
CA LEU A 31 21.65 -55.06 -2.67
C LEU A 31 21.82 -54.20 -3.94
N ALA A 32 22.05 -52.91 -3.71
CA ALA A 32 22.70 -51.96 -4.62
C ALA A 32 21.90 -51.35 -5.78
N ALA A 33 21.26 -50.21 -5.48
CA ALA A 33 21.45 -49.00 -6.27
C ALA A 33 21.30 -47.78 -5.35
N LEU A 34 22.40 -47.39 -4.69
CA LEU A 34 22.58 -45.98 -4.33
C LEU A 34 22.72 -45.22 -5.66
N GLY A 35 21.59 -44.93 -6.30
CA GLY A 35 21.51 -43.89 -7.30
C GLY A 35 21.89 -42.61 -6.58
N ALA A 36 23.01 -42.02 -6.99
CA ALA A 36 23.53 -40.79 -6.43
C ALA A 36 22.37 -39.82 -6.19
N SER A 37 22.12 -39.47 -4.93
CA SER A 37 21.47 -38.21 -4.57
C SER A 37 22.40 -37.11 -5.03
N GLY A 38 22.43 -36.87 -6.35
CA GLY A 38 22.90 -35.63 -6.89
C GLY A 38 22.07 -34.57 -6.20
N CYS A 39 22.72 -33.75 -5.38
CA CYS A 39 22.19 -32.46 -4.99
C CYS A 39 21.79 -31.77 -6.29
N GLN A 40 20.51 -31.87 -6.68
CA GLN A 40 19.95 -30.99 -7.68
C GLN A 40 19.95 -29.62 -7.02
N ASN A 41 21.05 -28.89 -7.22
CA ASN A 41 21.07 -27.45 -7.09
C ASN A 41 19.99 -26.95 -8.04
N SER A 42 18.76 -26.80 -7.54
CA SER A 42 17.75 -26.01 -8.21
C SER A 42 18.41 -24.67 -8.50
N PRO A 43 18.49 -24.20 -9.76
CA PRO A 43 19.12 -22.93 -10.05
C PRO A 43 18.45 -21.89 -9.14
N LYS A 44 19.25 -21.19 -8.32
CA LYS A 44 18.77 -20.12 -7.46
C LYS A 44 18.06 -19.14 -8.40
N ALA A 45 16.73 -19.11 -8.36
CA ALA A 45 15.92 -18.34 -9.29
C ALA A 45 16.47 -16.92 -9.35
N ALA A 46 16.99 -16.51 -10.51
CA ALA A 46 17.56 -15.18 -10.66
C ALA A 46 16.42 -14.14 -10.57
N PRO A 47 16.71 -12.93 -10.07
CA PRO A 47 15.81 -11.80 -10.25
C PRO A 47 15.46 -11.63 -11.74
N SER A 48 14.20 -11.36 -12.02
CA SER A 48 13.72 -11.15 -13.39
C SER A 48 12.94 -9.84 -13.47
N ILE A 49 13.07 -9.11 -14.57
CA ILE A 49 12.15 -8.02 -14.89
C ILE A 49 10.89 -8.64 -15.46
N SER A 50 9.75 -8.35 -14.86
CA SER A 50 8.45 -8.72 -15.41
C SER A 50 7.49 -7.54 -15.34
N ARG A 51 6.41 -7.59 -16.11
CA ARG A 51 5.34 -6.61 -15.99
C ARG A 51 4.46 -6.94 -14.78
N ALA A 52 4.12 -5.95 -13.96
CA ALA A 52 3.18 -6.10 -12.86
C ALA A 52 1.82 -6.59 -13.39
N ALA A 53 1.19 -7.51 -12.66
CA ALA A 53 -0.13 -8.04 -13.01
C ALA A 53 -1.25 -7.11 -12.50
N GLY A 54 -2.30 -6.94 -13.31
CA GLY A 54 -3.50 -6.18 -12.94
C GLY A 54 -3.48 -4.70 -13.35
N PRO A 55 -4.50 -3.92 -12.93
CA PRO A 55 -4.53 -2.48 -13.14
C PRO A 55 -3.39 -1.79 -12.40
N GLU A 56 -3.03 -0.59 -12.87
CA GLU A 56 -2.06 0.26 -12.19
C GLU A 56 -2.50 0.52 -10.74
N PRO A 57 -1.67 0.20 -9.72
CA PRO A 57 -2.01 0.47 -8.35
C PRO A 57 -1.74 1.93 -7.98
N ASP A 58 -2.53 2.46 -7.05
CA ASP A 58 -2.16 3.68 -6.34
C ASP A 58 -1.13 3.39 -5.25
N VAL A 59 -0.26 4.35 -5.02
CA VAL A 59 0.66 4.44 -3.88
C VAL A 59 0.04 5.39 -2.85
N ARG A 60 -0.11 4.93 -1.61
CA ARG A 60 -0.67 5.72 -0.50
C ARG A 60 0.45 6.38 0.27
N ILE A 61 0.54 7.69 0.18
CA ILE A 61 1.64 8.48 0.74
C ILE A 61 1.09 9.33 1.88
N ARG A 62 1.58 9.10 3.11
CA ARG A 62 1.29 10.00 4.22
C ARG A 62 2.06 11.30 4.02
N VAL A 63 1.31 12.39 3.87
CA VAL A 63 1.84 13.73 3.69
C VAL A 63 2.17 14.30 5.06
N GLY A 64 3.45 14.65 5.28
CA GLY A 64 3.90 15.27 6.52
C GLY A 64 3.69 14.40 7.76
N SER A 65 3.42 15.04 8.89
CA SER A 65 3.09 14.42 10.17
C SER A 65 1.58 14.40 10.42
N THR A 66 1.13 14.06 11.63
CA THR A 66 -0.29 14.21 11.99
C THR A 66 -0.69 15.69 11.97
N HIS A 67 -1.85 15.98 11.41
CA HIS A 67 -2.41 17.32 11.23
C HIS A 67 -3.56 17.57 12.23
N ASP A 68 -3.79 18.85 12.56
CA ASP A 68 -5.04 19.35 13.16
C ASP A 68 -5.87 20.19 12.16
N ARG A 69 -5.27 20.48 11.00
CA ARG A 69 -5.80 21.30 9.92
C ARG A 69 -5.10 20.94 8.60
N ALA A 70 -5.86 20.92 7.51
CA ALA A 70 -5.34 20.82 6.15
C ALA A 70 -5.89 21.93 5.25
N SER A 71 -5.05 22.50 4.39
CA SER A 71 -5.40 23.64 3.51
C SER A 71 -5.36 23.22 2.05
N PHE A 72 -6.51 23.25 1.38
CA PHE A 72 -6.63 22.90 -0.04
C PHE A 72 -6.64 24.17 -0.90
N GLY A 73 -5.68 24.31 -1.82
CA GLY A 73 -5.46 25.56 -2.57
C GLY A 73 -5.87 25.52 -4.04
N SER A 74 -5.85 24.34 -4.67
CA SER A 74 -6.08 24.14 -6.10
C SER A 74 -6.52 22.69 -6.38
N PRO A 75 -7.23 22.42 -7.50
CA PRO A 75 -7.68 23.36 -8.52
C PRO A 75 -8.85 24.22 -8.00
N ALA A 76 -9.38 25.14 -8.83
CA ALA A 76 -10.46 26.06 -8.43
C ALA A 76 -11.69 25.34 -7.83
N THR A 77 -11.96 24.11 -8.25
CA THR A 77 -13.05 23.28 -7.72
C THR A 77 -12.54 21.91 -7.33
N ILE A 78 -12.73 21.56 -6.06
CA ILE A 78 -12.54 20.20 -5.56
C ILE A 78 -13.89 19.52 -5.33
N GLU A 79 -13.88 18.20 -5.29
CA GLU A 79 -15.00 17.38 -4.88
C GLU A 79 -14.66 16.68 -3.57
N ILE A 80 -15.59 16.68 -2.62
CA ILE A 80 -15.42 16.10 -1.29
C ILE A 80 -16.48 15.02 -1.03
N ASP A 81 -16.09 13.89 -0.46
CA ASP A 81 -16.98 12.82 0.00
C ASP A 81 -16.58 12.36 1.41
N ALA A 82 -17.55 12.37 2.34
CA ALA A 82 -17.37 11.95 3.73
C ALA A 82 -18.01 10.58 4.04
N GLY A 83 -18.52 9.87 3.03
CA GLY A 83 -18.94 8.48 3.16
C GLY A 83 -20.20 8.20 3.98
N THR A 84 -20.95 9.20 4.46
CA THR A 84 -22.29 9.01 5.06
C THR A 84 -23.22 10.21 4.86
N PHE A 85 -24.51 9.92 4.57
CA PHE A 85 -25.66 10.83 4.39
C PHE A 85 -25.62 11.87 3.25
N SER A 86 -24.47 12.27 2.74
CA SER A 86 -24.38 13.06 1.52
C SER A 86 -24.50 12.17 0.27
N ARG A 87 -25.36 12.55 -0.68
CA ARG A 87 -25.45 11.93 -2.01
C ARG A 87 -24.14 12.17 -2.78
N GLY A 88 -23.13 11.33 -2.55
CA GLY A 88 -21.87 11.32 -3.28
C GLY A 88 -21.02 12.58 -3.14
N TRP A 89 -20.17 12.80 -4.14
CA TRP A 89 -19.21 13.90 -4.23
C TRP A 89 -19.88 15.28 -4.23
N VAL A 90 -19.47 16.15 -3.31
CA VAL A 90 -19.93 17.54 -3.22
C VAL A 90 -18.85 18.48 -3.75
N ARG A 91 -19.21 19.32 -4.72
CA ARG A 91 -18.30 20.36 -5.24
C ARG A 91 -18.11 21.50 -4.24
N VAL A 92 -16.86 21.90 -4.05
CA VAL A 92 -16.45 23.00 -3.17
C VAL A 92 -15.41 23.86 -3.89
N GLN A 93 -15.52 25.18 -3.76
CA GLN A 93 -14.57 26.13 -4.36
C GLN A 93 -13.37 26.31 -3.44
N THR A 94 -12.17 26.15 -3.99
CA THR A 94 -10.92 26.41 -3.26
C THR A 94 -10.61 27.92 -3.24
N PRO A 95 -9.84 28.41 -2.24
CA PRO A 95 -9.23 27.66 -1.17
C PRO A 95 -10.23 27.31 -0.07
N VAL A 96 -10.03 26.13 0.52
CA VAL A 96 -10.73 25.72 1.74
C VAL A 96 -9.76 25.20 2.78
N THR A 97 -10.17 25.33 4.03
CA THR A 97 -9.49 24.70 5.17
C THR A 97 -10.38 23.59 5.72
N VAL A 98 -9.79 22.44 6.03
CA VAL A 98 -10.46 21.30 6.63
C VAL A 98 -9.94 21.10 8.05
N ARG A 99 -10.85 20.87 9.00
CA ARG A 99 -10.56 20.45 10.37
C ARG A 99 -11.48 19.30 10.79
N LEU A 100 -11.06 18.55 11.79
CA LEU A 100 -11.89 17.56 12.47
C LEU A 100 -12.26 18.10 13.86
N SER A 101 -13.55 18.14 14.19
CA SER A 101 -14.06 18.58 15.50
C SER A 101 -15.24 17.71 15.88
N ASP A 102 -15.19 17.08 17.06
CA ASP A 102 -16.29 16.25 17.57
C ASP A 102 -16.77 15.21 16.55
N ASP A 103 -15.83 14.51 15.91
CA ASP A 103 -16.11 13.50 14.88
C ASP A 103 -16.84 14.03 13.62
N VAL A 104 -16.79 15.36 13.42
CA VAL A 104 -17.35 16.06 12.28
C VAL A 104 -16.24 16.74 11.48
N TRP A 105 -16.16 16.43 10.20
CA TRP A 105 -15.32 17.18 9.26
C TRP A 105 -15.94 18.55 9.01
N VAL A 106 -15.19 19.60 9.31
CA VAL A 106 -15.57 21.00 9.11
C VAL A 106 -14.72 21.58 7.99
N ILE A 107 -15.35 21.90 6.87
CA ILE A 107 -14.72 22.58 5.74
C ILE A 107 -15.12 24.06 5.79
N THR A 108 -14.13 24.94 5.87
CA THR A 108 -14.29 26.40 5.86
C THR A 108 -13.85 26.95 4.52
N GLU A 109 -14.77 27.59 3.80
CA GLU A 109 -14.50 28.29 2.55
C GLU A 109 -13.83 29.64 2.79
N ARG A 110 -13.21 30.23 1.75
CA ARG A 110 -12.60 31.58 1.82
C ARG A 110 -13.56 32.65 2.37
N SER A 111 -14.86 32.53 2.11
CA SER A 111 -15.88 33.45 2.61
C SER A 111 -16.12 33.36 4.12
N GLY A 112 -15.58 32.34 4.79
CA GLY A 112 -15.90 31.97 6.17
C GLY A 112 -17.12 31.05 6.31
N ALA A 113 -17.85 30.78 5.22
CA ALA A 113 -18.93 29.81 5.23
C ALA A 113 -18.38 28.41 5.59
N THR A 114 -19.14 27.65 6.39
CA THR A 114 -18.74 26.31 6.81
C THR A 114 -19.70 25.24 6.30
N ARG A 115 -19.13 24.12 5.91
CA ARG A 115 -19.84 22.88 5.61
C ARG A 115 -19.41 21.81 6.59
N ARG A 116 -20.37 21.07 7.12
CA ARG A 116 -20.14 20.04 8.14
C ARG A 116 -20.56 18.68 7.62
N PHE A 117 -19.71 17.69 7.78
CA PHE A 117 -19.96 16.31 7.37
C PHE A 117 -19.80 15.40 8.58
N GLY A 118 -20.91 14.83 9.06
CA GLY A 118 -20.91 13.94 10.23
C GLY A 118 -20.43 12.54 9.86
N SER A 119 -19.17 12.24 10.17
CA SER A 119 -18.55 10.91 10.10
C SER A 119 -17.08 10.99 10.50
N VAL A 120 -16.60 10.04 11.31
CA VAL A 120 -15.15 9.74 11.42
C VAL A 120 -14.62 8.93 10.24
N ARG A 121 -15.48 8.59 9.26
CA ARG A 121 -15.02 7.97 8.02
C ARG A 121 -14.01 8.89 7.33
N PRO A 122 -13.08 8.32 6.55
CA PRO A 122 -12.13 9.14 5.83
C PRO A 122 -12.82 10.18 4.95
N LEU A 123 -12.35 11.42 5.00
CA LEU A 123 -12.79 12.47 4.09
C LEU A 123 -11.98 12.35 2.81
N LYS A 124 -12.64 12.04 1.71
CA LYS A 124 -12.02 11.93 0.40
C LYS A 124 -12.15 13.26 -0.33
N VAL A 125 -11.05 13.71 -0.92
CA VAL A 125 -10.96 14.95 -1.68
C VAL A 125 -10.31 14.64 -3.02
N ARG A 126 -10.94 15.04 -4.12
CA ARG A 126 -10.33 14.95 -5.45
C ARG A 126 -10.51 16.23 -6.23
N ALA A 127 -9.68 16.41 -7.24
CA ALA A 127 -9.84 17.48 -8.21
C ALA A 127 -11.11 17.22 -9.04
N ALA A 128 -11.96 18.24 -9.25
CA ALA A 128 -13.18 18.06 -10.04
C ALA A 128 -12.90 17.79 -11.53
N ASP A 129 -11.73 18.20 -12.01
CA ASP A 129 -11.19 17.90 -13.34
C ASP A 129 -10.44 16.55 -13.41
N GLY A 130 -10.29 15.87 -12.26
CA GLY A 130 -9.59 14.59 -12.15
C GLY A 130 -8.06 14.68 -12.26
N MET A 131 -7.46 15.88 -12.22
CA MET A 131 -6.01 16.06 -12.33
C MET A 131 -5.30 15.91 -10.98
N SER A 132 -4.95 17.05 -10.36
CA SER A 132 -4.14 17.08 -9.14
C SER A 132 -4.76 18.02 -8.11
N VAL A 133 -4.65 17.67 -6.84
CA VAL A 133 -5.11 18.46 -5.70
C VAL A 133 -3.90 19.03 -4.97
N SER A 134 -3.92 20.32 -4.61
CA SER A 134 -2.94 20.83 -3.66
C SER A 134 -3.46 20.78 -2.23
N VAL A 135 -2.59 20.34 -1.32
CA VAL A 135 -2.83 20.31 0.12
C VAL A 135 -1.55 20.72 0.85
N ASP A 136 -1.65 21.71 1.74
CA ASP A 136 -0.57 22.23 2.59
C ASP A 136 0.75 22.55 1.86
N GLY A 137 0.62 23.06 0.62
CA GLY A 137 1.75 23.46 -0.23
C GLY A 137 2.29 22.37 -1.16
N GLY A 138 1.91 21.10 -0.96
CA GLY A 138 2.19 20.01 -1.90
C GLY A 138 1.10 19.89 -2.98
N THR A 139 1.45 19.33 -4.14
CA THR A 139 0.49 19.01 -5.22
C THR A 139 0.57 17.52 -5.55
N TYR A 140 -0.57 16.84 -5.53
CA TYR A 140 -0.67 15.40 -5.64
C TYR A 140 -1.65 15.03 -6.75
N ALA A 141 -1.20 14.22 -7.70
CA ALA A 141 -2.10 13.60 -8.67
C ALA A 141 -3.04 12.62 -7.96
N GLY A 142 -4.28 12.53 -8.41
CA GLY A 142 -5.26 11.60 -7.87
C GLY A 142 -6.09 12.17 -6.72
N GLN A 143 -6.21 11.41 -5.63
CA GLN A 143 -7.14 11.71 -4.53
C GLN A 143 -6.40 11.85 -3.20
N ILE A 144 -6.86 12.78 -2.37
CA ILE A 144 -6.45 12.90 -0.96
C ILE A 144 -7.50 12.24 -0.07
N GLU A 145 -7.06 11.53 0.95
CA GLU A 145 -7.90 10.93 1.98
C GLU A 145 -7.42 11.42 3.35
N LEU A 146 -8.33 12.01 4.13
CA LEU A 146 -8.04 12.45 5.49
C LEU A 146 -8.58 11.40 6.46
N ILE A 147 -7.71 10.85 7.32
CA ILE A 147 -8.07 9.76 8.23
C ILE A 147 -7.90 10.22 9.68
N ALA A 148 -8.98 10.17 10.45
CA ALA A 148 -8.97 10.54 11.86
C ALA A 148 -7.96 9.70 12.67
N ARG A 149 -7.26 10.34 13.61
CA ARG A 149 -6.28 9.74 14.52
C ARG A 149 -6.68 10.00 15.98
N PRO A 150 -7.81 9.43 16.45
CA PRO A 150 -8.36 9.70 17.77
C PRO A 150 -7.41 9.30 18.92
N ALA A 151 -6.50 8.36 18.68
CA ALA A 151 -5.46 7.97 19.62
C ALA A 151 -4.41 9.09 19.87
N VAL A 152 -4.31 10.09 18.99
CA VAL A 152 -3.42 11.24 19.14
C VAL A 152 -4.17 12.40 19.80
N SER A 153 -5.29 12.82 19.22
CA SER A 153 -6.23 13.78 19.81
C SER A 153 -7.57 13.74 19.05
N ALA A 154 -8.62 14.33 19.62
CA ALA A 154 -9.95 14.37 19.00
C ALA A 154 -10.00 15.09 17.63
N GLY A 155 -9.08 16.04 17.40
CA GLY A 155 -8.99 16.78 16.14
C GLY A 155 -7.85 16.33 15.23
N ALA A 156 -7.09 15.32 15.63
CA ALA A 156 -5.93 14.84 14.90
C ALA A 156 -6.35 13.97 13.71
N PHE A 157 -5.68 14.11 12.58
CA PHE A 157 -5.85 13.25 11.41
C PHE A 157 -4.58 13.15 10.57
N ASP A 158 -4.47 12.11 9.77
CA ASP A 158 -3.44 11.98 8.73
C ASP A 158 -3.99 12.45 7.38
N VAL A 159 -3.11 13.05 6.57
CA VAL A 159 -3.38 13.39 5.17
C VAL A 159 -2.69 12.32 4.31
N ILE A 160 -3.46 11.55 3.55
CA ILE A 160 -2.94 10.47 2.71
C ILE A 160 -3.23 10.77 1.24
N ALA A 161 -2.18 10.94 0.44
CA ALA A 161 -2.29 11.07 -1.00
C ALA A 161 -2.31 9.68 -1.65
N HIS A 162 -3.37 9.37 -2.40
CA HIS A 162 -3.47 8.20 -3.27
C HIS A 162 -3.07 8.64 -4.67
N VAL A 163 -1.83 8.29 -5.05
CA VAL A 163 -1.21 8.71 -6.30
C VAL A 163 -1.03 7.51 -7.21
N PRO A 164 -1.48 7.54 -8.48
CA PRO A 164 -1.19 6.46 -9.43
C PRO A 164 0.32 6.21 -9.54
N MET A 165 0.73 4.94 -9.51
CA MET A 165 2.16 4.56 -9.51
C MET A 165 2.97 5.29 -10.59
N GLU A 166 2.47 5.38 -11.81
CA GLU A 166 3.20 6.00 -12.93
C GLU A 166 3.23 7.54 -12.86
N LYS A 167 2.40 8.15 -12.00
CA LYS A 167 2.47 9.58 -11.65
C LYS A 167 3.38 9.86 -10.46
N TYR A 168 3.50 8.89 -9.56
CA TYR A 168 4.41 8.95 -8.41
C TYR A 168 5.89 8.89 -8.85
N LEU A 169 6.23 7.94 -9.71
CA LEU A 169 7.63 7.62 -10.05
C LEU A 169 8.44 8.78 -10.65
N PRO A 170 7.91 9.61 -11.57
CA PRO A 170 8.69 10.72 -12.11
C PRO A 170 9.16 11.69 -11.02
N GLY A 171 8.32 11.94 -10.01
CA GLY A 171 8.65 12.79 -8.86
C GLY A 171 9.79 12.22 -8.01
N VAL A 172 9.85 10.89 -7.86
CA VAL A 172 10.95 10.18 -7.19
C VAL A 172 12.25 10.33 -8.00
N LEU A 173 12.20 9.99 -9.29
CA LEU A 173 13.37 10.02 -10.16
C LEU A 173 13.99 11.43 -10.26
N ALA A 174 13.13 12.46 -10.34
CA ALA A 174 13.58 13.85 -10.46
C ALA A 174 14.34 14.36 -9.22
N LYS A 175 14.18 13.73 -8.06
CA LYS A 175 14.92 14.09 -6.84
C LYS A 175 16.19 13.30 -6.62
N GLU A 176 16.30 12.14 -7.22
CA GLU A 176 17.40 11.19 -6.96
C GLU A 176 18.44 11.19 -8.06
N LEU A 177 18.06 11.56 -9.28
CA LEU A 177 18.93 11.54 -10.44
C LEU A 177 19.28 12.97 -10.86
N TYR A 178 20.57 13.18 -11.16
CA TYR A 178 21.02 14.39 -11.80
C TYR A 178 20.54 14.44 -13.27
N SER A 179 20.37 15.64 -13.80
CA SER A 179 19.80 15.85 -15.15
C SER A 179 20.71 15.37 -16.29
N ASP A 180 22.01 15.21 -16.04
CA ASP A 180 23.03 14.76 -16.98
C ASP A 180 23.20 13.23 -17.05
N TRP A 181 22.51 12.48 -16.20
CA TRP A 181 22.56 11.02 -16.22
C TRP A 181 21.91 10.44 -17.48
N THR A 182 22.43 9.29 -17.92
CA THR A 182 21.98 8.64 -19.15
C THR A 182 20.51 8.17 -19.08
N LYS A 183 19.84 8.08 -20.23
CA LYS A 183 18.48 7.54 -20.32
C LYS A 183 18.35 6.15 -19.66
N GLY A 184 19.33 5.27 -19.88
CA GLY A 184 19.34 3.94 -19.30
C GLY A 184 19.40 3.95 -17.77
N ALA A 185 20.06 4.95 -17.16
CA ALA A 185 20.06 5.11 -15.71
C ALA A 185 18.68 5.51 -15.17
N TYR A 186 17.98 6.43 -15.85
CA TYR A 186 16.61 6.79 -15.51
C TYR A 186 15.65 5.60 -15.66
N GLU A 187 15.77 4.80 -16.72
CA GLU A 187 14.96 3.59 -16.92
C GLU A 187 15.21 2.54 -15.84
N ALA A 188 16.47 2.27 -15.51
CA ALA A 188 16.82 1.35 -14.43
C ALA A 188 16.27 1.81 -13.08
N GLN A 189 16.39 3.11 -12.78
CA GLN A 189 15.84 3.70 -11.55
C GLN A 189 14.32 3.64 -11.51
N ALA A 190 13.62 3.86 -12.64
CA ALA A 190 12.16 3.72 -12.72
C ALA A 190 11.71 2.31 -12.34
N ILE A 191 12.37 1.28 -12.87
CA ILE A 191 12.06 -0.13 -12.55
C ILE A 191 12.36 -0.42 -11.08
N ALA A 192 13.50 0.04 -10.56
CA ALA A 192 13.87 -0.14 -9.15
C ALA A 192 12.86 0.55 -8.21
N ALA A 193 12.62 1.85 -8.39
CA ALA A 193 11.68 2.63 -7.57
C ALA A 193 10.26 2.02 -7.59
N ARG A 194 9.77 1.56 -8.76
CA ARG A 194 8.47 0.86 -8.87
C ARG A 194 8.44 -0.43 -8.06
N SER A 195 9.52 -1.20 -8.12
CA SER A 195 9.64 -2.47 -7.39
C SER A 195 9.60 -2.24 -5.87
N TYR A 196 10.35 -1.24 -5.40
CA TYR A 196 10.34 -0.82 -4.00
C TYR A 196 8.95 -0.36 -3.54
N ALA A 197 8.31 0.56 -4.28
CA ALA A 197 7.00 1.08 -3.93
C ALA A 197 5.94 -0.03 -3.89
N MET A 198 5.95 -0.97 -4.84
CA MET A 198 5.07 -2.13 -4.83
C MET A 198 5.33 -3.07 -3.66
N HIS A 199 6.59 -3.31 -3.32
CA HIS A 199 6.97 -4.13 -2.17
C HIS A 199 6.45 -3.51 -0.85
N GLU A 200 6.74 -2.22 -0.64
CA GLU A 200 6.33 -1.49 0.57
C GLU A 200 4.82 -1.43 0.71
N ARG A 201 4.10 -1.15 -0.38
CA ARG A 201 2.64 -1.20 -0.42
C ARG A 201 2.11 -2.56 0.03
N ASN A 202 2.58 -3.64 -0.56
CA ASN A 202 2.12 -4.99 -0.22
C ASN A 202 2.40 -5.32 1.26
N ARG A 203 3.58 -4.94 1.76
CA ARG A 203 3.98 -5.14 3.17
C ARG A 203 3.06 -4.37 4.12
N ARG A 204 2.83 -3.08 3.85
CA ARG A 204 2.05 -2.18 4.69
C ARG A 204 0.56 -2.54 4.68
N MET A 205 0.02 -2.90 3.52
CA MET A 205 -1.34 -3.44 3.41
C MET A 205 -1.52 -4.73 4.22
N ALA A 206 -0.57 -5.66 4.15
CA ALA A 206 -0.63 -6.90 4.93
C ALA A 206 -0.57 -6.67 6.46
N GLN A 207 0.02 -5.56 6.89
CA GLN A 207 0.10 -5.11 8.28
C GLN A 207 -1.10 -4.26 8.71
N GLY A 208 -2.04 -3.96 7.80
CA GLY A 208 -3.21 -3.12 8.09
C GLY A 208 -2.90 -1.63 8.24
N HIS A 209 -1.80 -1.14 7.65
CA HIS A 209 -1.48 0.29 7.64
C HIS A 209 -2.33 1.07 6.62
N ASP A 210 -2.70 2.28 7.00
CA ASP A 210 -3.48 3.22 6.19
C ASP A 210 -2.72 3.77 4.98
N TYR A 211 -1.38 3.79 5.06
CA TYR A 211 -0.48 4.29 4.01
C TYR A 211 0.69 3.32 3.76
N ASP A 212 1.33 3.50 2.62
CA ASP A 212 2.43 2.67 2.13
C ASP A 212 3.80 3.32 2.40
N LEU A 213 3.87 4.64 2.20
CA LEU A 213 5.09 5.44 2.30
C LEU A 213 4.83 6.74 3.09
N GLU A 214 5.87 7.35 3.64
CA GLU A 214 5.81 8.65 4.33
C GLU A 214 6.71 9.67 3.61
N THR A 215 6.37 10.96 3.62
CA THR A 215 7.22 12.02 3.02
C THR A 215 8.33 12.52 3.95
N THR A 216 8.86 11.70 4.85
CA THR A 216 9.92 12.12 5.80
C THR A 216 11.30 12.03 5.16
N GLU A 217 12.33 12.70 5.71
CA GLU A 217 13.73 12.57 5.23
C GLU A 217 14.26 11.12 5.18
N MET A 218 13.55 10.17 5.80
CA MET A 218 13.89 8.74 5.84
C MET A 218 13.24 7.92 4.72
N ASP A 219 12.25 8.46 4.00
CA ASP A 219 11.57 7.79 2.89
C ASP A 219 11.49 8.73 1.66
N GLN A 220 11.69 8.16 0.47
CA GLN A 220 11.80 8.86 -0.83
C GLN A 220 10.98 10.16 -0.89
N VAL A 221 11.67 11.30 -1.01
CA VAL A 221 11.06 12.61 -0.91
C VAL A 221 10.17 12.86 -2.14
N TYR A 222 8.92 12.38 -2.15
CA TYR A 222 7.99 12.70 -3.22
C TYR A 222 7.66 14.20 -3.16
N GLY A 223 8.08 14.95 -4.18
CA GLY A 223 7.88 16.40 -4.27
C GLY A 223 6.57 16.82 -4.92
N GLY A 224 5.70 15.86 -5.23
CA GLY A 224 4.56 16.07 -6.11
C GLY A 224 4.90 15.84 -7.59
N ASP A 225 4.04 16.37 -8.45
CA ASP A 225 4.21 16.33 -9.90
C ASP A 225 5.53 16.99 -10.36
N THR A 226 6.16 16.44 -11.41
CA THR A 226 7.38 16.98 -12.01
C THR A 226 7.24 17.21 -13.51
N THR A 227 8.00 18.17 -14.03
CA THR A 227 8.12 18.46 -15.46
C THR A 227 9.40 17.91 -16.08
N ASN A 228 10.22 17.16 -15.31
CA ASN A 228 11.44 16.53 -15.82
C ASN A 228 11.09 15.52 -16.93
N ARG A 229 11.36 15.91 -18.19
CA ARG A 229 11.01 15.13 -19.38
C ARG A 229 11.73 13.78 -19.44
N THR A 230 12.96 13.71 -18.94
CA THR A 230 13.74 12.45 -18.93
C THR A 230 13.12 11.46 -17.95
N ALA A 231 12.74 11.91 -16.75
CA ALA A 231 12.04 11.08 -15.78
C ALA A 231 10.67 10.61 -16.31
N LEU A 232 9.89 11.52 -16.89
CA LEU A 232 8.60 11.18 -17.51
C LEU A 232 8.76 10.14 -18.62
N ALA A 233 9.73 10.32 -19.53
CA ALA A 233 9.96 9.39 -20.64
C ALA A 233 10.47 8.02 -20.18
N ALA A 234 11.32 7.97 -19.15
CA ALA A 234 11.84 6.72 -18.61
C ALA A 234 10.76 5.90 -17.90
N VAL A 235 9.89 6.56 -17.13
CA VAL A 235 8.74 5.91 -16.48
C VAL A 235 7.78 5.34 -17.53
N GLU A 236 7.46 6.11 -18.58
CA GLU A 236 6.60 5.64 -19.67
C GLU A 236 7.22 4.46 -20.44
N THR A 237 8.52 4.54 -20.77
CA THR A 237 9.22 3.46 -21.50
C THR A 237 9.27 2.16 -20.69
N THR A 238 9.33 2.26 -19.37
CA THR A 238 9.41 1.11 -18.45
C THR A 238 8.09 0.82 -17.76
N ARG A 239 6.97 1.31 -18.30
CA ARG A 239 5.66 1.27 -17.63
C ARG A 239 5.29 -0.14 -17.16
N GLY A 240 5.00 -0.26 -15.87
CA GLY A 240 4.64 -1.52 -15.23
C GLY A 240 5.78 -2.54 -15.11
N GLN A 241 7.01 -2.25 -15.53
CA GLN A 241 8.15 -3.16 -15.34
C GLN A 241 8.64 -3.11 -13.90
N VAL A 242 8.79 -4.28 -13.29
CA VAL A 242 9.25 -4.48 -11.92
C VAL A 242 10.24 -5.63 -11.82
N LEU A 243 11.16 -5.53 -10.87
CA LEU A 243 12.08 -6.57 -10.47
C LEU A 243 11.38 -7.54 -9.53
N MET A 244 11.32 -8.80 -9.95
CA MET A 244 10.68 -9.89 -9.22
C MET A 244 11.71 -10.91 -8.76
N PHE A 245 11.47 -11.49 -7.58
CA PHE A 245 12.18 -12.66 -7.09
C PHE A 245 11.17 -13.60 -6.43
N ARG A 246 11.12 -14.85 -6.89
CA ARG A 246 10.18 -15.88 -6.41
C ARG A 246 8.71 -15.43 -6.42
N GLY A 247 8.31 -14.66 -7.45
CA GLY A 247 6.94 -14.18 -7.62
C GLY A 247 6.57 -12.95 -6.79
N PHE A 248 7.52 -12.36 -6.05
CA PHE A 248 7.30 -11.14 -5.26
C PHE A 248 8.16 -9.97 -5.78
N PRO A 249 7.66 -8.72 -5.75
CA PRO A 249 8.46 -7.54 -6.02
C PRO A 249 9.64 -7.47 -5.03
N LEU A 250 10.83 -7.23 -5.57
CA LEU A 250 12.04 -7.06 -4.78
C LEU A 250 12.03 -5.73 -4.05
N ARG A 251 12.48 -5.76 -2.79
CA ARG A 251 12.79 -4.55 -2.03
C ARG A 251 14.15 -4.01 -2.48
N THR A 252 14.13 -3.12 -3.47
CA THR A 252 15.35 -2.56 -4.05
C THR A 252 15.75 -1.30 -3.31
N TYR A 253 16.72 -1.40 -2.40
CA TYR A 253 17.39 -0.22 -1.89
C TYR A 253 18.32 0.35 -2.96
N TYR A 254 18.34 1.68 -3.08
CA TYR A 254 19.30 2.40 -3.89
C TYR A 254 19.86 3.56 -3.07
N SER A 255 21.10 3.95 -3.34
CA SER A 255 21.81 5.01 -2.64
C SER A 255 22.60 5.83 -3.65
N SER A 256 22.62 7.16 -3.50
CA SER A 256 23.35 8.10 -4.37
C SER A 256 24.84 7.79 -4.49
N THR A 257 25.43 7.21 -3.45
CA THR A 257 26.82 6.74 -3.43
C THR A 257 26.91 5.46 -2.61
N CYS A 258 27.06 4.30 -3.25
CA CYS A 258 27.56 3.12 -2.58
C CYS A 258 29.08 3.17 -2.69
N GLY A 259 29.81 3.24 -1.57
CA GLY A 259 31.29 3.36 -1.51
C GLY A 259 32.06 2.15 -2.04
N GLY A 260 31.63 1.55 -3.16
CA GLY A 260 32.26 0.41 -3.84
C GLY A 260 31.50 -0.91 -3.73
N ARG A 261 30.56 -1.07 -2.79
CA ARG A 261 29.71 -2.26 -2.63
C ARG A 261 28.33 -1.91 -2.05
N PRO A 262 27.20 -2.44 -2.58
CA PRO A 262 25.93 -2.42 -1.87
C PRO A 262 26.03 -3.28 -0.60
N ASN A 263 25.47 -2.81 0.52
CA ASN A 263 25.41 -3.61 1.75
C ASN A 263 24.62 -4.92 1.49
N SER A 264 25.21 -6.03 1.91
CA SER A 264 24.68 -7.40 1.79
C SER A 264 23.61 -7.71 2.84
#